data_AF-A0A2N2QZF1-F1
#
_entry.id   AF-A0A2N2QZF1-F1
#
_cell.length_a   1.000
_cell.length_b   1.000
_cell.length_c   1.000
_cell.angle_alpha   90.00
_cell.angle_beta   90.00
_cell.angle_gamma   90.00
#
_symmetry.space_group_name_H-M   'P 1'
#
loop_
_entity.id
_entity.type
_entity.pdbx_description
1 polymer ?
#
loop_
_entity_poly.entity_id
_entity_poly.type
_entity_poly.pdbx_seq_one_letter_code
_entity_poly.pdbx_strand_id
1 'polypeptide(L)'
;MSVKHPIIAITGSSGAGTSTVMQSFQHIFRREGLNAQIVEGDSFHRYDRLAMRAEMKAQEEAGNLNFSHFGPEANLLEELQDLFIAYGKDGCGKVRKYLHDAGEAEPFGQQPGTFTPWQE
;
A
#
# COMPACT_ATOMS: atom_id res chain seq x y z
N MET A 1 15.71 -3.68 -11.69
CA MET A 1 14.75 -2.92 -12.53
C MET A 1 14.64 -3.63 -13.88
N SER A 2 13.42 -4.03 -14.26
CA SER A 2 13.17 -4.76 -15.50
C SER A 2 12.87 -3.78 -16.63
N VAL A 3 13.43 -4.03 -17.82
CA VAL A 3 13.09 -3.27 -19.04
C VAL A 3 11.71 -3.68 -19.56
N LYS A 4 11.31 -4.94 -19.31
CA LYS A 4 10.02 -5.48 -19.77
C LYS A 4 8.85 -5.10 -18.86
N HIS A 5 9.11 -4.99 -17.56
CA HIS A 5 8.13 -4.68 -16.53
C HIS A 5 8.60 -3.48 -15.70
N PRO A 6 8.50 -2.26 -16.23
CA PRO A 6 8.97 -1.06 -15.54
C PRO A 6 8.10 -0.78 -14.31
N ILE A 7 8.74 -0.39 -13.21
CA ILE A 7 8.09 0.03 -11.96
C ILE A 7 8.37 1.52 -11.75
N ILE A 8 7.31 2.30 -11.50
CA ILE A 8 7.40 3.71 -11.12
C ILE A 8 7.02 3.80 -9.64
N ALA A 9 8.00 4.09 -8.78
CA ALA A 9 7.77 4.25 -7.34
C ALA A 9 7.65 5.74 -6.99
N ILE A 10 6.51 6.11 -6.40
CA ILE A 10 6.22 7.46 -5.94
C ILE A 10 6.17 7.40 -4.41
N THR A 11 7.13 8.06 -3.77
CA THR A 11 7.27 8.03 -2.30
C THR A 11 7.06 9.42 -1.72
N GLY A 12 6.44 9.48 -0.55
CA GLY A 12 6.08 10.71 0.13
C GLY A 12 5.06 10.45 1.22
N SER A 13 4.82 11.44 2.08
CA SER A 13 3.81 11.32 3.12
C SER A 13 2.40 11.32 2.51
N SER A 14 1.51 10.49 3.07
CA SER A 14 0.08 10.56 2.73
C SER A 14 -0.46 11.98 2.96
N GLY A 15 -1.26 12.49 2.02
CA GLY A 15 -1.78 13.85 2.05
C GLY A 15 -0.85 14.92 1.47
N ALA A 16 0.40 14.61 1.11
CA ALA A 16 1.31 15.56 0.44
C ALA A 16 1.08 15.68 -1.08
N GLY A 17 -0.16 15.46 -1.54
CA GLY A 17 -0.53 15.50 -2.96
C GLY A 17 -0.38 14.17 -3.70
N THR A 18 -0.24 13.04 -3.00
CA THR A 18 -0.16 11.70 -3.60
C THR A 18 -1.33 11.41 -4.53
N SER A 19 -2.56 11.80 -4.15
CA SER A 19 -3.75 11.67 -5.00
C SER A 19 -3.65 12.50 -6.29
N THR A 20 -3.13 13.72 -6.22
CA THR A 20 -2.95 14.59 -7.40
C THR A 20 -1.89 14.04 -8.35
N VAL A 21 -0.79 13.51 -7.79
CA VAL A 21 0.25 12.85 -8.59
C VAL A 21 -0.33 11.59 -9.25
N MET A 22 -1.09 10.78 -8.51
CA MET A 22 -1.76 9.59 -9.05
C MET A 22 -2.69 9.93 -10.21
N GLN A 23 -3.54 10.95 -10.05
CA GLN A 23 -4.41 11.44 -11.13
C GLN A 23 -3.61 11.87 -12.37
N SER A 24 -2.48 12.55 -12.17
CA SER A 24 -1.60 12.97 -13.27
C SER A 24 -1.05 11.77 -14.06
N PHE A 25 -0.60 10.71 -13.37
CA PHE A 25 -0.16 9.47 -14.02
C PHE A 25 -1.30 8.74 -14.73
N GLN A 26 -2.49 8.67 -14.13
CA GLN A 26 -3.66 8.10 -14.78
C GLN A 26 -4.01 8.81 -16.10
N HIS A 27 -3.90 10.14 -16.15
CA HIS A 27 -4.08 10.92 -17.38
C HIS A 27 -3.01 10.59 -18.43
N ILE A 28 -1.74 10.47 -18.03
CA ILE A 28 -0.65 10.07 -18.94
C ILE A 28 -0.91 8.66 -19.49
N PHE A 29 -1.17 7.67 -18.63
CA PHE A 29 -1.40 6.30 -19.06
C PHE A 29 -2.59 6.18 -20.01
N ARG A 30 -3.69 6.89 -19.72
CA ARG A 30 -4.84 6.96 -20.62
C ARG A 30 -4.48 7.57 -21.97
N ARG A 31 -3.69 8.66 -22.00
CA ARG A 31 -3.29 9.33 -23.25
C ARG A 31 -2.35 8.46 -24.10
N GLU A 32 -1.43 7.77 -23.46
CA GLU A 32 -0.44 6.90 -24.12
C GLU A 32 -0.97 5.48 -24.40
N GLY A 33 -2.21 5.16 -24.01
CA GLY A 33 -2.80 3.84 -24.19
C GLY A 33 -2.13 2.74 -23.35
N LEU A 34 -1.53 3.11 -22.21
CA LEU A 34 -0.85 2.21 -21.31
C LEU A 34 -1.83 1.65 -20.26
N ASN A 35 -1.81 0.33 -20.07
CA ASN A 35 -2.50 -0.31 -18.96
C ASN A 35 -1.50 -0.51 -17.81
N ALA A 36 -1.73 0.19 -16.70
CA ALA A 36 -0.86 0.14 -15.53
C ALA A 36 -1.62 -0.35 -14.31
N GLN A 37 -1.03 -1.29 -13.58
CA GLN A 37 -1.51 -1.67 -12.25
C GLN A 37 -1.05 -0.61 -11.24
N ILE A 38 -2.01 -0.14 -10.43
CA ILE A 38 -1.73 0.79 -9.32
C ILE A 38 -1.69 -0.02 -8.03
N VAL A 39 -0.65 0.23 -7.22
CA VAL A 39 -0.46 -0.37 -5.90
C VAL A 39 -0.33 0.75 -4.89
N GLU A 40 -1.17 0.76 -3.87
CA GLU A 40 -1.17 1.76 -2.80
C GLU A 40 -0.22 1.34 -1.68
N GLY A 41 0.51 2.28 -1.09
CA GLY A 41 1.55 1.96 -0.09
C GLY A 41 0.98 1.36 1.20
N ASP A 42 -0.21 1.82 1.61
CA ASP A 42 -0.94 1.30 2.79
C ASP A 42 -1.31 -0.18 2.67
N SER A 43 -1.33 -0.74 1.46
CA SER A 43 -1.54 -2.16 1.20
C SER A 43 -0.51 -3.04 1.92
N PHE A 44 0.66 -2.48 2.22
CA PHE A 44 1.77 -3.14 2.90
C PHE A 44 1.95 -2.67 4.35
N HIS A 45 0.98 -1.97 4.95
CA HIS A 45 0.98 -1.81 6.41
C HIS A 45 0.86 -3.19 7.07
N ARG A 46 1.59 -3.43 8.16
CA ARG A 46 1.54 -4.70 8.91
C ARG A 46 0.22 -4.85 9.65
N TYR A 47 -0.31 -3.76 10.17
CA TYR A 47 -1.46 -3.74 11.06
C TYR A 47 -2.65 -3.03 10.43
N ASP A 48 -3.84 -3.56 10.68
CA ASP A 48 -5.08 -2.85 10.39
C ASP A 48 -5.28 -1.69 11.38
N ARG A 49 -6.32 -0.89 11.20
CA ARG A 49 -6.55 0.33 12.00
C ARG A 49 -6.64 0.05 13.50
N LEU A 50 -7.27 -1.05 13.90
CA LEU A 50 -7.46 -1.38 15.31
C LEU A 50 -6.21 -2.02 15.89
N ALA A 51 -5.60 -2.95 15.15
CA ALA A 51 -4.37 -3.60 15.54
C ALA A 51 -3.22 -2.58 15.68
N MET A 52 -3.12 -1.60 14.78
CA MET A 52 -2.09 -0.56 14.87
C MET A 52 -2.24 0.29 16.12
N ARG A 53 -3.48 0.66 16.49
CA ARG A 53 -3.76 1.41 17.72
C ARG A 53 -3.40 0.60 18.96
N ALA A 54 -3.71 -0.70 18.96
CA ALA A 54 -3.36 -1.60 20.05
C ALA A 54 -1.84 -1.74 20.18
N GLU A 55 -1.14 -1.94 19.07
CA GLU A 55 0.33 -2.07 19.05
C GLU A 55 1.00 -0.77 19.50
N MET A 56 0.59 0.39 18.98
CA MET A 56 1.11 1.68 19.43
C MET A 56 0.97 1.86 20.95
N LYS A 57 -0.19 1.48 21.51
CA LYS A 57 -0.41 1.55 22.96
C LYS A 57 0.49 0.58 23.73
N ALA A 58 0.65 -0.65 23.24
CA ALA A 58 1.52 -1.65 23.87
C ALA A 58 3.00 -1.21 23.85
N GLN A 59 3.44 -0.59 22.75
CA GLN A 59 4.79 -0.04 22.61
C GLN A 59 5.01 1.15 23.57
N GLU A 60 4.02 2.04 23.70
CA GLU A 60 4.07 3.14 24.65
C GLU A 60 4.16 2.63 26.11
N GLU A 61 3.35 1.63 26.48
CA GLU A 61 3.39 1.00 27.81
C GLU A 61 4.73 0.30 28.08
N ALA A 62 5.40 -0.23 27.04
CA ALA A 62 6.74 -0.80 27.11
C ALA A 62 7.86 0.26 27.09
N GLY A 63 7.52 1.55 27.02
CA GLY A 63 8.47 2.68 27.01
C GLY A 63 9.01 3.07 25.63
N ASN A 64 8.50 2.47 24.55
CA ASN A 64 8.84 2.82 23.18
C ASN A 64 7.88 3.89 22.63
N LEU A 65 8.32 5.14 22.63
CA LEU A 65 7.54 6.29 22.14
C LEU A 65 7.73 6.57 20.64
N ASN A 66 8.51 5.75 19.92
CA ASN A 66 8.89 6.01 18.52
C ASN A 66 8.15 5.12 17.52
N PHE A 67 7.31 4.19 17.98
CA PHE A 67 6.57 3.30 17.11
C PHE A 67 5.49 4.05 16.32
N SER A 68 5.54 3.96 14.98
CA SER A 68 4.62 4.68 14.09
C SER A 68 4.54 4.00 12.72
N HIS A 69 3.60 4.45 11.88
CA HIS A 69 3.45 3.98 10.49
C HIS A 69 4.70 4.23 9.63
N PHE A 70 5.60 5.14 10.02
CA PHE A 70 6.83 5.41 9.29
C PHE A 70 7.95 4.41 9.60
N GLY A 71 7.83 3.63 10.68
CA GLY A 71 8.81 2.63 11.06
C GLY A 71 8.68 1.35 10.21
N PRO A 72 9.80 0.68 9.87
CA PRO A 72 9.77 -0.58 9.14
C PRO A 72 8.98 -1.67 9.88
N GLU A 73 8.90 -1.60 11.20
CA GLU A 73 8.18 -2.57 12.04
C GLU A 73 6.66 -2.54 11.80
N ALA A 74 6.11 -1.36 11.47
CA ALA A 74 4.71 -1.19 11.13
C ALA A 74 4.37 -1.56 9.67
N ASN A 75 5.35 -2.05 8.90
CA ASN A 75 5.25 -2.30 7.47
C ASN A 75 5.73 -3.71 7.08
N LEU A 76 5.23 -4.20 5.95
CA LEU A 76 5.56 -5.47 5.30
C LEU A 76 6.56 -5.20 4.16
N LEU A 77 7.75 -4.72 4.51
CA LEU A 77 8.75 -4.27 3.53
C LEU A 77 9.36 -5.42 2.73
N GLU A 78 9.45 -6.62 3.32
CA GLU A 78 9.91 -7.82 2.62
C GLU A 78 8.89 -8.23 1.54
N GLU A 79 7.61 -8.21 1.86
CA GLU A 79 6.53 -8.51 0.92
C GLU A 79 6.44 -7.46 -0.20
N LEU A 80 6.71 -6.18 0.10
CA LEU A 80 6.82 -5.13 -0.91
C LEU A 80 8.02 -5.37 -1.83
N GLN A 81 9.16 -5.77 -1.28
CA GLN A 81 10.34 -6.13 -2.07
C GLN A 81 10.03 -7.34 -2.98
N ASP A 82 9.35 -8.35 -2.46
CA ASP A 82 8.95 -9.53 -3.22
C ASP A 82 8.01 -9.19 -4.37
N LEU A 83 7.05 -8.28 -4.16
CA LEU A 83 6.22 -7.74 -5.24
C LEU A 83 7.08 -7.11 -6.35
N PHE A 84 8.07 -6.28 -6.00
CA PHE A 84 8.93 -5.63 -7.00
C PHE A 84 9.78 -6.64 -7.77
N ILE A 85 10.28 -7.67 -7.10
CA ILE A 85 11.07 -8.73 -7.73
C ILE A 85 10.20 -9.57 -8.67
N ALA A 86 9.03 -10.03 -8.20
CA ALA A 86 8.09 -10.84 -8.98
C ALA A 86 7.62 -10.07 -10.23
N TYR A 87 7.13 -8.85 -10.04
CA TYR A 87 6.64 -8.03 -11.14
C TYR A 87 7.75 -7.75 -12.16
N GLY A 88 8.96 -7.45 -11.69
CA GLY A 88 10.11 -7.26 -12.57
C GLY A 88 10.46 -8.51 -13.40
N LYS A 89 10.21 -9.71 -12.88
CA LYS A 89 10.57 -10.98 -13.52
C LYS A 89 9.53 -11.43 -14.55
N ASP A 90 8.26 -11.44 -14.19
CA ASP A 90 7.19 -12.03 -15.01
C ASP A 90 5.92 -11.18 -15.13
N GLY A 91 5.89 -10.00 -14.50
CA GLY A 91 4.75 -9.08 -14.55
C GLY A 91 3.62 -9.43 -13.59
N CYS A 92 3.81 -10.39 -12.68
CA CYS A 92 2.84 -10.80 -11.67
C CYS A 92 3.29 -10.39 -10.26
N GLY A 93 2.36 -10.36 -9.30
CA GLY A 93 2.71 -10.16 -7.90
C GLY A 93 1.49 -9.99 -7.01
N LYS A 94 1.68 -10.16 -5.70
CA LYS A 94 0.58 -10.14 -4.75
C LYS A 94 0.32 -8.74 -4.21
N VAL A 95 -0.94 -8.35 -4.18
CA VAL A 95 -1.41 -7.09 -3.61
C VAL A 95 -2.70 -7.32 -2.82
N ARG A 96 -2.94 -6.48 -1.82
CA ARG A 96 -4.23 -6.35 -1.13
C ARG A 96 -4.61 -4.89 -1.11
N LYS A 97 -5.82 -4.55 -0.67
CA LYS A 97 -6.25 -3.17 -0.49
C LYS A 97 -6.46 -2.89 0.98
N TYR A 98 -6.05 -1.71 1.44
CA TYR A 98 -6.48 -1.16 2.72
C TYR A 98 -7.74 -0.32 2.50
N LEU A 99 -8.83 -0.68 3.17
CA LEU A 99 -10.13 -0.06 2.93
C LEU A 99 -10.24 1.20 3.79
N HIS A 100 -10.30 2.38 3.18
CA HIS A 100 -10.25 3.66 3.91
C HIS A 100 -11.58 4.02 4.55
N ASP A 101 -12.67 3.82 3.81
CA ASP A 101 -14.02 4.24 4.15
C ASP A 101 -15.07 3.16 3.89
N ALA A 102 -16.32 3.49 4.21
CA ALA A 102 -17.44 2.57 4.09
C ALA A 102 -17.77 2.22 2.64
N GLY A 103 -17.55 3.14 1.69
CA GLY A 103 -17.82 2.91 0.27
C GLY A 103 -16.81 1.95 -0.34
N GLU A 104 -15.53 2.06 0.05
CA GLU A 104 -14.51 1.08 -0.33
C GLU A 104 -14.78 -0.30 0.28
N ALA A 105 -15.28 -0.35 1.52
CA ALA A 105 -15.45 -1.59 2.27
C ALA A 105 -16.74 -2.37 1.95
N GLU A 106 -17.80 -1.67 1.54
CA GLU A 106 -19.12 -2.25 1.22
C GLU A 106 -19.04 -3.38 0.17
N PRO A 107 -18.33 -3.24 -0.97
CA PRO A 107 -18.19 -4.33 -1.95
C PRO A 107 -17.55 -5.61 -1.40
N PHE A 108 -16.81 -5.51 -0.30
CA PHE A 108 -16.14 -6.64 0.34
C PHE A 108 -16.88 -7.17 1.56
N GLY A 109 -17.96 -6.50 2.00
CA GLY A 109 -18.66 -6.83 3.25
C GLY A 109 -17.77 -6.68 4.49
N GLN A 110 -16.78 -5.78 4.43
CA GLN A 110 -15.79 -5.56 5.49
C GLN A 110 -16.00 -4.22 6.19
N GLN A 111 -15.25 -3.98 7.27
CA GLN A 111 -15.24 -2.68 7.95
C GLN A 111 -14.14 -1.78 7.40
N PRO A 112 -14.33 -0.45 7.39
CA PRO A 112 -13.25 0.48 7.10
C PRO A 112 -12.07 0.31 8.06
N GLY A 113 -10.87 0.44 7.55
CA GLY A 113 -9.62 0.24 8.26
C GLY A 113 -9.16 -1.21 8.31
N THR A 114 -9.71 -2.09 7.47
CA THR A 114 -9.28 -3.49 7.32
C THR A 114 -8.63 -3.74 5.95
N PHE A 115 -8.00 -4.90 5.78
CA PHE A 115 -7.43 -5.30 4.51
C PHE A 115 -8.29 -6.33 3.79
N THR A 116 -8.37 -6.20 2.48
CA THR A 116 -8.84 -7.30 1.63
C THR A 116 -7.87 -8.49 1.70
N PRO A 117 -8.31 -9.69 1.31
CA PRO A 117 -7.38 -10.78 1.03
C PRO A 117 -6.35 -10.39 -0.04
N TRP A 118 -5.19 -11.03 0.00
CA TRP A 118 -4.18 -10.93 -1.07
C TRP A 118 -4.74 -11.48 -2.40
N GLN A 119 -4.42 -10.80 -3.48
CA GLN A 119 -4.78 -11.12 -4.86
C GLN A 119 -3.52 -11.05 -5.74
N GLU A 120 -3.49 -11.80 -6.85
CA GLU A 120 -2.43 -11.78 -7.86
C GLU A 120 -2.82 -10.96 -9.09
#